data_AF-A0A507CQ46-F1
#
_entry.id   AF-A0A507CQ46-F1
#
_cell.length_a   1.000
_cell.length_b   1.000
_cell.length_c   1.000
_cell.angle_alpha   90.00
_cell.angle_beta   90.00
_cell.angle_gamma   90.00
#
_symmetry.space_group_name_H-M   'P 1'
#
loop_
_entity.id
_entity.type
_entity.pdbx_description
1 polymer ?
#
loop_
_entity_poly.entity_id
_entity_poly.type
_entity_poly.pdbx_seq_one_letter_code
_entity_poly.pdbx_strand_id
1 'polypeptide(L)'
;MGWAPSYEEYAVESYTGIVVSHYHDEDEASLAPLVVLNMMRPVVVPFTSDDVTSPTELSPTEVEFRLEALELAWCIFMNRAGPEHLVYRIFYLKMRAQRNEFIAEACSRFLQQRQENHSIKGQSEEVEEHLKNDMEWDIDAAREALSGLQGRFLVDLLGSFFRVLKRDDSISHWSLISVLKELLPMDRTVVVLDGVAREAKFETSCKRRDISRHSLDKLDRAATKLEQAVAGGRYRMPHAFWQRIDRLKSSCNNVTMEDKQDLEKLLTKAGFEIIIAEGEADVYIGAHALAQGIIISADSDMAFYEGVQTLAMPKFTRGGYIFQLVKKQQVLERLGLEPFALPVLGIVSGNDYVPNVPGLAIRRNVELLKQLQTHQRTSKELLDAYVIATDADSLGYDFTSAYNVFLEFNEGHNVNVDVDDPMDRLDIIERIDRAREQMYITRHQRQP
;
A
#
# COMPACT_ATOMS: atom_id res chain seq x y z
N MET A 1 40.94 -9.71 37.88
CA MET A 1 41.13 -8.81 36.73
C MET A 1 40.94 -9.64 35.48
N GLY A 2 39.74 -9.61 34.90
CA GLY A 2 39.42 -10.30 33.65
C GLY A 2 38.72 -9.31 32.74
N TRP A 3 39.30 -9.04 31.59
CA TRP A 3 38.69 -8.27 30.52
C TRP A 3 38.12 -9.24 29.49
N ALA A 4 36.85 -9.05 29.15
CA ALA A 4 36.10 -9.81 28.17
C ALA A 4 36.41 -9.32 26.74
N PRO A 5 36.36 -10.19 25.70
CA PRO A 5 36.40 -9.75 24.30
C PRO A 5 35.02 -9.28 23.81
N SER A 6 35.05 -8.40 22.82
CA SER A 6 33.92 -7.68 22.20
C SER A 6 33.06 -8.54 21.27
N TYR A 7 31.78 -8.17 21.21
CA TYR A 7 30.63 -8.83 20.59
C TYR A 7 30.57 -8.87 19.04
N GLU A 8 31.70 -8.87 18.32
CA GLU A 8 31.69 -8.83 16.83
C GLU A 8 32.00 -10.16 16.13
N GLU A 9 32.32 -11.24 16.86
CA GLU A 9 32.80 -12.48 16.25
C GLU A 9 31.75 -13.57 15.99
N TYR A 10 30.45 -13.34 16.25
CA TYR A 10 29.41 -14.37 16.10
C TYR A 10 28.53 -14.27 14.84
N ALA A 11 28.79 -13.33 13.93
CA ALA A 11 27.93 -13.10 12.75
C ALA A 11 28.48 -13.63 11.41
N VAL A 12 29.64 -14.32 11.40
CA VAL A 12 30.29 -14.74 10.14
C VAL A 12 30.09 -16.23 9.80
N GLU A 13 29.55 -17.06 10.69
CA GLU A 13 29.43 -18.51 10.44
C GLU A 13 28.06 -19.02 9.95
N SER A 14 27.10 -18.16 9.60
CA SER A 14 25.76 -18.62 9.14
C SER A 14 25.46 -18.44 7.64
N TYR A 15 26.43 -18.03 6.81
CA TYR A 15 26.25 -17.88 5.35
C TYR A 15 27.12 -18.80 4.48
N THR A 16 27.68 -19.88 5.05
CA THR A 16 28.49 -20.87 4.30
C THR A 16 27.67 -22.01 3.66
N GLY A 17 26.35 -21.82 3.51
CA GLY A 17 25.44 -22.84 2.98
C GLY A 17 24.92 -22.64 1.56
N ILE A 18 25.34 -21.59 0.84
CA ILE A 18 25.03 -21.48 -0.60
C ILE A 18 26.20 -22.10 -1.36
N VAL A 19 26.00 -23.33 -1.81
CA VAL A 19 26.81 -23.95 -2.86
C VAL A 19 26.64 -23.10 -4.12
N VAL A 20 27.50 -22.09 -4.29
CA VAL A 20 27.74 -21.47 -5.59
C VAL A 20 28.47 -22.52 -6.40
N SER A 21 27.73 -23.27 -7.21
CA SER A 21 28.32 -24.13 -8.21
C SER A 21 29.26 -23.27 -9.07
N HIS A 22 30.51 -23.69 -9.18
CA HIS A 22 31.56 -23.07 -9.98
C HIS A 22 31.03 -22.56 -11.33
N TYR A 23 30.78 -21.25 -11.43
CA TYR A 23 30.75 -20.55 -12.70
C TYR A 23 32.20 -20.33 -13.11
N HIS A 24 32.53 -20.71 -14.34
CA HIS A 24 33.85 -20.57 -14.92
C HIS A 24 34.23 -19.08 -15.02
N ASP A 25 35.49 -18.75 -14.69
CA ASP A 25 36.08 -17.40 -14.74
C ASP A 25 35.93 -16.66 -16.10
N GLU A 26 35.52 -17.35 -17.17
CA GLU A 26 35.33 -16.79 -18.51
C GLU A 26 34.00 -15.99 -18.67
N ASP A 27 32.97 -16.31 -17.89
CA ASP A 27 31.65 -15.63 -17.97
C ASP A 27 31.66 -14.25 -17.25
N GLU A 28 32.45 -14.11 -16.17
CA GLU A 28 32.59 -12.84 -15.44
C GLU A 28 33.38 -11.78 -16.23
N ALA A 29 34.41 -12.21 -16.98
CA ALA A 29 35.22 -11.33 -17.81
C ALA A 29 34.45 -10.76 -19.02
N SER A 30 33.37 -11.44 -19.43
CA SER A 30 32.53 -11.06 -20.57
C SER A 30 31.27 -10.28 -20.17
N LEU A 31 30.75 -10.45 -18.94
CA LEU A 31 29.60 -9.69 -18.43
C LEU A 31 29.96 -8.24 -18.02
N ALA A 32 31.11 -8.03 -17.38
CA ALA A 32 31.46 -6.71 -16.84
C ALA A 32 31.57 -5.60 -17.91
N PRO A 33 32.16 -5.84 -19.11
CA PRO A 33 32.17 -4.85 -20.19
C PRO A 33 30.77 -4.55 -20.74
N LEU A 34 29.86 -5.54 -20.77
CA LEU A 34 28.49 -5.40 -21.27
C LEU A 34 27.60 -4.59 -20.34
N VAL A 35 27.77 -4.75 -19.02
CA VAL A 35 27.09 -3.92 -18.01
C VAL A 35 27.57 -2.48 -18.12
N VAL A 36 28.88 -2.25 -18.29
CA VAL A 36 29.43 -0.90 -18.50
C VAL A 36 28.96 -0.27 -19.82
N LEU A 37 28.93 -1.03 -20.93
CA LEU A 37 28.53 -0.49 -22.24
C LEU A 37 27.04 -0.12 -22.31
N ASN A 38 26.18 -0.86 -21.60
CA ASN A 38 24.72 -0.69 -21.65
C ASN A 38 24.17 0.19 -20.52
N MET A 39 24.78 0.19 -19.33
CA MET A 39 24.33 1.02 -18.21
C MET A 39 25.04 2.38 -18.12
N MET A 40 26.22 2.54 -18.77
CA MET A 40 27.06 3.73 -18.61
C MET A 40 27.31 4.52 -19.90
N ARG A 41 26.46 4.37 -20.93
CA ARG A 41 26.38 5.42 -21.96
C ARG A 41 25.84 6.69 -21.30
N PRO A 42 26.54 7.84 -21.39
CA PRO A 42 25.95 9.09 -20.97
C PRO A 42 24.73 9.32 -21.84
N VAL A 43 23.54 9.26 -21.25
CA VAL A 43 22.35 9.73 -21.93
C VAL A 43 22.53 11.23 -22.02
N VAL A 44 23.01 11.72 -23.16
CA VAL A 44 22.96 13.13 -23.48
C VAL A 44 21.49 13.44 -23.76
N VAL A 45 20.69 13.54 -22.69
CA VAL A 45 19.36 14.15 -22.76
C VAL A 45 19.61 15.65 -22.60
N PRO A 46 19.41 16.48 -23.63
CA PRO A 46 19.42 17.91 -23.44
C PRO A 46 18.31 18.25 -22.43
N PHE A 47 18.68 18.94 -21.36
CA PHE A 47 17.77 19.46 -20.34
C PHE A 47 16.86 20.50 -21.00
N THR A 48 15.61 20.16 -21.22
CA THR A 48 14.58 21.08 -21.73
C THR A 48 13.85 21.76 -20.57
N SER A 49 13.16 22.88 -20.80
CA SER A 49 12.32 23.48 -19.74
C SER A 49 11.24 22.52 -19.25
N ASP A 50 10.84 21.58 -20.11
CA ASP A 50 9.80 20.60 -19.82
C ASP A 50 10.25 19.61 -18.74
N ASP A 51 11.55 19.30 -18.64
CA ASP A 51 12.12 18.45 -17.58
C ASP A 51 12.04 19.11 -16.19
N VAL A 52 11.86 20.44 -16.14
CA VAL A 52 11.72 21.22 -14.90
C VAL A 52 10.25 21.38 -14.51
N THR A 53 9.35 21.50 -15.50
CA THR A 53 7.92 21.71 -15.25
C THR A 53 7.12 20.41 -15.16
N SER A 54 7.65 19.29 -15.66
CA SER A 54 7.00 17.97 -15.62
C SER A 54 8.06 16.87 -15.67
N PRO A 55 8.73 16.57 -14.54
CA PRO A 55 9.74 15.52 -14.53
C PRO A 55 9.09 14.19 -14.87
N THR A 56 9.53 13.56 -15.96
CA THR A 56 9.23 12.15 -16.22
C THR A 56 9.95 11.35 -15.13
N GLU A 57 9.24 11.04 -14.05
CA GLU A 57 9.81 10.33 -12.91
C GLU A 57 10.38 9.00 -13.38
N LEU A 58 11.70 8.82 -13.29
CA LEU A 58 12.27 7.49 -13.18
C LEU A 58 11.53 6.80 -12.04
N SER A 59 10.91 5.65 -12.33
CA SER A 59 10.14 4.95 -11.31
C SER A 59 11.02 4.69 -10.09
N PRO A 60 10.48 4.71 -8.86
CA PRO A 60 11.26 4.38 -7.65
C PRO A 60 12.04 3.07 -7.81
N THR A 61 11.44 2.09 -8.49
CA THR A 61 12.06 0.80 -8.84
C THR A 61 13.26 0.93 -9.77
N GLU A 62 13.23 1.86 -10.73
CA GLU A 62 14.34 2.09 -11.64
C GLU A 62 15.48 2.87 -10.95
N VAL A 63 15.15 3.74 -10.00
CA VAL A 63 16.15 4.39 -9.13
C VAL A 63 16.82 3.36 -8.22
N GLU A 64 16.04 2.48 -7.61
CA GLU A 64 16.50 1.42 -6.71
C GLU A 64 17.37 0.39 -7.46
N PHE A 65 16.93 -0.06 -8.64
CA PHE A 65 17.72 -0.93 -9.53
C PHE A 65 19.07 -0.30 -9.93
N ARG A 66 19.08 1.00 -10.28
CA ARG A 66 20.31 1.70 -10.64
C ARG A 66 21.24 1.90 -9.44
N LEU A 67 20.69 2.02 -8.22
CA LEU A 67 21.46 2.09 -6.97
C LEU A 67 22.07 0.74 -6.60
N GLU A 68 21.30 -0.34 -6.67
CA GLU A 68 21.77 -1.71 -6.44
C GLU A 68 22.83 -2.13 -7.45
N ALA A 69 22.66 -1.79 -8.73
CA ALA A 69 23.66 -2.04 -9.76
C ALA A 69 24.97 -1.26 -9.51
N LEU A 70 24.89 -0.05 -8.94
CA LEU A 70 26.04 0.76 -8.55
C LEU A 70 26.78 0.18 -7.33
N GLU A 71 26.05 -0.32 -6.34
CA GLU A 71 26.63 -1.00 -5.17
C GLU A 71 27.25 -2.35 -5.55
N LEU A 72 26.58 -3.13 -6.39
CA LEU A 72 27.10 -4.40 -6.91
C LEU A 72 28.38 -4.18 -7.73
N ALA A 73 28.39 -3.17 -8.60
CA ALA A 73 29.60 -2.77 -9.31
C ALA A 73 30.72 -2.39 -8.33
N TRP A 74 30.43 -1.56 -7.33
CA TRP A 74 31.41 -1.18 -6.29
C TRP A 74 31.99 -2.38 -5.53
N CYS A 75 31.15 -3.36 -5.15
CA CYS A 75 31.57 -4.59 -4.48
C CYS A 75 32.47 -5.47 -5.37
N ILE A 76 32.15 -5.60 -6.66
CA ILE A 76 32.97 -6.33 -7.63
C ILE A 76 34.32 -5.63 -7.85
N PHE A 77 34.34 -4.29 -7.86
CA PHE A 77 35.55 -3.52 -8.16
C PHE A 77 36.54 -3.38 -6.98
N MET A 78 36.09 -3.44 -5.73
CA MET A 78 36.94 -3.27 -4.53
C MET A 78 37.71 -4.54 -4.13
N ASN A 79 37.33 -5.72 -4.64
CA ASN A 79 37.88 -7.02 -4.23
C ASN A 79 38.96 -7.60 -5.17
N ARG A 80 39.43 -6.88 -6.21
CA ARG A 80 40.46 -7.37 -7.14
C ARG A 80 41.68 -6.43 -7.19
N ALA A 81 42.88 -7.02 -7.19
CA ALA A 81 44.17 -6.34 -7.08
C ALA A 81 44.89 -6.15 -8.44
N GLY A 82 44.17 -5.75 -9.49
CA GLY A 82 44.72 -5.53 -10.84
C GLY A 82 44.87 -4.05 -11.24
N PRO A 83 45.83 -3.68 -12.10
CA PRO A 83 46.05 -2.29 -12.55
C PRO A 83 44.88 -1.70 -13.37
N GLU A 84 44.09 -2.55 -14.01
CA GLU A 84 42.87 -2.16 -14.75
C GLU A 84 41.81 -1.52 -13.84
N HIS A 85 41.81 -1.84 -12.54
CA HIS A 85 40.90 -1.29 -11.53
C HIS A 85 41.10 0.20 -11.25
N LEU A 86 42.31 0.74 -11.49
CA LEU A 86 42.59 2.17 -11.29
C LEU A 86 41.82 3.03 -12.30
N VAL A 87 41.70 2.57 -13.55
CA VAL A 87 40.95 3.30 -14.59
C VAL A 87 39.46 3.35 -14.22
N TYR A 88 38.88 2.22 -13.80
CA TYR A 88 37.48 2.18 -13.35
C TYR A 88 37.23 2.99 -12.08
N ARG A 89 38.18 3.01 -11.13
CA ARG A 89 38.11 3.83 -9.92
C ARG A 89 38.16 5.32 -10.24
N ILE A 90 38.97 5.74 -11.22
CA ILE A 90 39.00 7.12 -11.72
C ILE A 90 37.66 7.49 -12.38
N PHE A 91 37.09 6.61 -13.21
CA PHE A 91 35.77 6.85 -13.82
C PHE A 91 34.66 6.94 -12.78
N TYR A 92 34.64 6.05 -11.79
CA TYR A 92 33.68 6.10 -10.69
C TYR A 92 33.81 7.39 -9.87
N LEU A 93 35.03 7.80 -9.53
CA LEU A 93 35.27 9.04 -8.79
C LEU A 93 34.85 10.27 -9.60
N LYS A 94 35.08 10.28 -10.92
CA LYS A 94 34.64 11.34 -11.81
C LYS A 94 33.11 11.42 -11.89
N MET A 95 32.42 10.28 -11.97
CA MET A 95 30.96 10.22 -11.90
C MET A 95 30.41 10.69 -10.55
N ARG A 96 31.03 10.29 -9.45
CA ARG A 96 30.63 10.73 -8.10
C ARG A 96 30.82 12.24 -7.94
N ALA A 97 31.88 12.80 -8.50
CA ALA A 97 32.10 14.25 -8.53
C ALA A 97 31.02 14.96 -9.35
N GLN A 98 30.71 14.50 -10.57
CA GLN A 98 29.63 15.04 -11.40
C GLN A 98 28.24 14.94 -10.74
N ARG A 99 27.97 13.82 -10.05
CA ARG A 99 26.74 13.63 -9.27
C ARG A 99 26.65 14.60 -8.09
N ASN A 100 27.75 14.79 -7.36
CA ASN A 100 27.76 15.73 -6.24
C ASN A 100 27.58 17.18 -6.71
N GLU A 101 28.16 17.54 -7.86
CA GLU A 101 27.96 18.84 -8.52
C GLU A 101 26.50 19.02 -8.97
N PHE A 102 25.90 17.99 -9.57
CA PHE A 102 24.47 17.98 -9.93
C PHE A 102 23.56 18.13 -8.70
N ILE A 103 23.83 17.39 -7.62
CA ILE A 103 23.06 17.48 -6.37
C ILE A 103 23.22 18.88 -5.77
N ALA A 104 24.43 19.45 -5.76
CA ALA A 104 24.68 20.78 -5.24
C ALA A 104 23.92 21.85 -6.02
N GLU A 105 23.93 21.78 -7.36
CA GLU A 105 23.19 22.69 -8.24
C GLU A 105 21.67 22.57 -8.07
N ALA A 106 21.14 21.33 -8.01
CA ALA A 106 19.72 21.07 -7.78
C ALA A 106 19.27 21.57 -6.39
N CYS A 107 20.09 21.35 -5.35
CA CYS A 107 19.81 21.88 -4.01
C CYS A 107 19.86 23.41 -3.98
N SER A 108 20.82 24.02 -4.68
CA SER A 108 20.95 25.48 -4.79
C SER A 108 19.72 26.11 -5.45
N ARG A 109 19.27 25.56 -6.59
CA ARG A 109 18.05 26.01 -7.29
C ARG A 109 16.78 25.81 -6.46
N PHE A 110 16.67 24.68 -5.77
CA PHE A 110 15.55 24.43 -4.85
C PHE A 110 15.52 25.44 -3.69
N LEU A 111 16.68 25.77 -3.12
CA LEU A 111 16.79 26.77 -2.06
C LEU A 111 16.50 28.19 -2.56
N GLN A 112 16.94 28.53 -3.77
CA GLN A 112 16.64 29.81 -4.42
C GLN A 112 15.14 29.97 -4.67
N GLN A 113 14.48 28.95 -5.24
CA GLN A 113 13.03 28.95 -5.46
C GLN A 113 12.27 29.05 -4.14
N ARG A 114 12.78 28.45 -3.07
CA ARG A 114 12.19 28.55 -1.75
C ARG A 114 12.36 29.94 -1.12
N GLN A 115 13.48 30.62 -1.37
CA GLN A 115 13.68 32.02 -0.97
C GLN A 115 12.77 32.97 -1.74
N GLU A 116 12.59 32.75 -3.05
CA GLU A 116 11.65 33.49 -3.89
C GLU A 116 10.20 33.30 -3.39
N ASN A 117 9.81 32.07 -3.03
CA ASN A 117 8.51 31.77 -2.43
C ASN A 117 8.32 32.35 -1.01
N HIS A 118 9.41 32.56 -0.26
CA HIS A 118 9.35 33.24 1.04
C HIS A 118 9.23 34.76 0.92
N SER A 119 9.73 35.36 -0.17
CA SER A 119 9.54 36.79 -0.49
C SER A 119 8.07 37.13 -0.77
N ILE A 120 7.31 36.18 -1.31
CA ILE A 120 5.87 36.33 -1.62
C ILE A 120 5.00 36.28 -0.35
N LYS A 121 5.50 35.75 0.77
CA LYS A 121 4.75 35.62 2.05
C LYS A 121 4.61 36.91 2.88
N GLY A 122 5.01 38.06 2.35
CA GLY A 122 4.93 39.36 3.03
C GLY A 122 3.56 40.07 2.99
N GLN A 123 2.56 39.53 2.29
CA GLN A 123 1.22 40.12 2.21
C GLN A 123 0.19 39.11 2.75
N SER A 124 0.16 38.98 4.08
CA SER A 124 -0.65 38.02 4.82
C SER A 124 -1.90 38.69 5.36
N GLU A 125 -2.93 38.79 4.54
CA GLU A 125 -4.33 38.97 4.99
C GLU A 125 -5.36 38.31 4.04
N GLU A 126 -4.98 37.89 2.82
CA GLU A 126 -5.85 37.10 1.92
C GLU A 126 -5.75 35.56 2.09
N VAL A 127 -4.83 35.07 2.92
CA VAL A 127 -4.53 33.62 3.05
C VAL A 127 -5.62 32.85 3.79
N GLU A 128 -6.41 33.51 4.64
CA GLU A 128 -7.49 32.86 5.38
C GLU A 128 -8.73 32.58 4.50
N GLU A 129 -8.88 33.30 3.39
CA GLU A 129 -9.90 33.03 2.38
C GLU A 129 -9.41 32.06 1.29
N HIS A 130 -8.10 32.04 0.99
CA HIS A 130 -7.49 31.05 0.06
C HIS A 130 -7.36 29.64 0.64
N LEU A 131 -7.18 29.47 1.96
CA LEU A 131 -7.15 28.13 2.58
C LEU A 131 -8.50 27.40 2.54
N LYS A 132 -9.61 28.10 2.26
CA LYS A 132 -10.89 27.47 1.91
C LYS A 132 -10.97 27.04 0.44
N ASN A 133 -10.17 27.62 -0.44
CA ASN A 133 -10.20 27.39 -1.89
C ASN A 133 -9.10 26.41 -2.38
N ASP A 134 -7.98 26.27 -1.66
CA ASP A 134 -6.86 25.35 -2.04
C ASP A 134 -7.12 23.86 -1.72
N MET A 135 -8.34 23.53 -1.30
CA MET A 135 -8.80 22.14 -1.14
C MET A 135 -10.12 21.95 -1.87
N GLU A 136 -10.22 22.51 -3.08
CA GLU A 136 -11.10 21.94 -4.10
C GLU A 136 -10.61 20.51 -4.29
N TRP A 137 -11.29 19.57 -3.63
CA TRP A 137 -11.06 18.17 -3.93
C TRP A 137 -11.27 18.03 -5.43
N ASP A 138 -10.44 17.27 -6.12
CA ASP A 138 -10.64 16.88 -7.52
C ASP A 138 -11.79 15.85 -7.62
N ILE A 139 -12.89 16.17 -6.92
CA ILE A 139 -14.18 15.52 -6.92
C ILE A 139 -14.79 15.64 -8.30
N ASP A 140 -14.45 16.66 -9.09
CA ASP A 140 -14.96 16.80 -10.44
C ASP A 140 -14.45 15.70 -11.37
N ALA A 141 -13.15 15.35 -11.34
CA ALA A 141 -12.65 14.20 -12.11
C ALA A 141 -13.27 12.87 -11.64
N ALA A 142 -13.44 12.70 -10.32
CA ALA A 142 -14.09 11.54 -9.74
C ALA A 142 -15.56 11.43 -10.14
N ARG A 143 -16.28 12.55 -10.09
CA ARG A 143 -17.69 12.68 -10.44
C ARG A 143 -17.84 12.49 -11.94
N GLU A 144 -16.96 13.00 -12.78
CA GLU A 144 -16.97 12.76 -14.22
C GLU A 144 -16.88 11.26 -14.52
N ALA A 145 -15.93 10.57 -13.90
CA ALA A 145 -15.75 9.12 -14.07
C ALA A 145 -16.97 8.28 -13.67
N LEU A 146 -17.73 8.73 -12.65
CA LEU A 146 -18.89 8.00 -12.13
C LEU A 146 -20.25 8.46 -12.71
N SER A 147 -20.35 9.74 -13.12
CA SER A 147 -21.61 10.38 -13.55
C SER A 147 -22.21 9.76 -14.80
N GLY A 148 -21.37 9.24 -15.70
CA GLY A 148 -21.80 8.53 -16.91
C GLY A 148 -22.29 7.10 -16.66
N LEU A 149 -22.16 6.56 -15.46
CA LEU A 149 -22.51 5.18 -15.16
C LEU A 149 -23.98 5.03 -14.77
N GLN A 150 -24.67 4.13 -15.46
CA GLN A 150 -26.05 3.74 -15.18
C GLN A 150 -26.04 2.45 -14.36
N GLY A 151 -26.75 2.43 -13.23
CA GLY A 151 -26.69 1.30 -12.30
C GLY A 151 -26.84 1.68 -10.83
N ARG A 152 -27.00 0.67 -9.98
CA ARG A 152 -26.94 0.84 -8.52
C ARG A 152 -25.48 0.74 -8.07
N PHE A 153 -25.05 1.61 -7.17
CA PHE A 153 -23.71 1.57 -6.58
C PHE A 153 -23.73 0.75 -5.30
N LEU A 154 -22.78 -0.18 -5.19
CA LEU A 154 -22.48 -0.92 -3.97
C LEU A 154 -21.09 -0.51 -3.52
N VAL A 155 -20.98 0.09 -2.34
CA VAL A 155 -19.74 0.70 -1.85
C VAL A 155 -19.22 -0.09 -0.67
N ASP A 156 -18.08 -0.73 -0.83
CA ASP A 156 -17.28 -1.21 0.29
C ASP A 156 -16.64 0.00 0.96
N LEU A 157 -17.24 0.45 2.07
CA LEU A 157 -16.87 1.72 2.70
C LEU A 157 -15.49 1.66 3.33
N LEU A 158 -15.19 0.57 4.03
CA LEU A 158 -13.92 0.42 4.73
C LEU A 158 -12.81 0.15 3.71
N GLY A 159 -12.96 -0.74 2.75
CA GLY A 159 -11.93 -0.92 1.72
C GLY A 159 -11.65 0.35 0.91
N SER A 160 -12.66 1.18 0.65
CA SER A 160 -12.53 2.37 -0.23
C SER A 160 -12.12 3.67 0.48
N PHE A 161 -12.66 3.93 1.68
CA PHE A 161 -12.60 5.24 2.33
C PHE A 161 -11.96 5.21 3.73
N PHE A 162 -11.38 4.08 4.15
CA PHE A 162 -10.71 3.97 5.46
C PHE A 162 -9.62 5.02 5.71
N ARG A 163 -8.92 5.47 4.65
CA ARG A 163 -7.92 6.55 4.81
C ARG A 163 -8.54 7.89 5.21
N VAL A 164 -9.77 8.18 4.79
CA VAL A 164 -10.52 9.37 5.22
C VAL A 164 -10.95 9.20 6.67
N LEU A 165 -11.41 8.01 7.05
CA LEU A 165 -11.73 7.67 8.44
C LEU A 165 -10.53 7.78 9.38
N LYS A 166 -9.30 7.54 8.89
CA LYS A 166 -8.05 7.56 9.67
C LYS A 166 -7.41 8.93 9.85
N ARG A 167 -7.85 9.97 9.14
CA ARG A 167 -7.12 11.25 9.07
C ARG A 167 -7.35 12.18 10.24
N ASP A 168 -8.30 11.88 11.12
CA ASP A 168 -8.72 12.78 12.20
C ASP A 168 -8.93 11.95 13.48
N ASP A 169 -8.21 12.30 14.57
CA ASP A 169 -8.24 11.57 15.85
C ASP A 169 -9.64 11.64 16.53
N SER A 170 -10.47 12.59 16.10
CA SER A 170 -11.92 12.54 16.24
C SER A 170 -12.51 12.18 14.89
N ILE A 171 -13.18 11.04 14.73
CA ILE A 171 -13.79 10.67 13.46
C ILE A 171 -14.73 11.81 13.02
N SER A 172 -14.28 12.66 12.11
CA SER A 172 -15.12 13.67 11.47
C SER A 172 -15.97 12.91 10.46
N HIS A 173 -16.97 12.19 10.97
CA HIS A 173 -18.00 11.52 10.17
C HIS A 173 -18.62 12.50 9.16
N TRP A 174 -18.62 13.80 9.47
CA TRP A 174 -19.05 14.88 8.59
C TRP A 174 -18.21 15.03 7.32
N SER A 175 -16.89 14.87 7.40
CA SER A 175 -16.02 14.91 6.22
C SER A 175 -16.32 13.72 5.28
N LEU A 176 -16.53 12.52 5.83
CA LEU A 176 -16.90 11.35 5.05
C LEU A 176 -18.28 11.50 4.38
N ILE A 177 -19.29 11.92 5.14
CA ILE A 177 -20.65 12.13 4.61
C ILE A 177 -20.64 13.15 3.46
N SER A 178 -19.90 14.24 3.61
CA SER A 178 -19.82 15.29 2.59
C SER A 178 -19.20 14.74 1.30
N VAL A 179 -18.08 14.02 1.41
CA VAL A 179 -17.42 13.37 0.28
C VAL A 179 -18.35 12.38 -0.42
N LEU A 180 -19.06 11.52 0.32
CA LEU A 180 -19.98 10.55 -0.28
C LEU A 180 -21.14 11.24 -1.01
N LYS A 181 -21.71 12.31 -0.43
CA LYS A 181 -22.81 13.07 -1.05
C LYS A 181 -22.38 13.79 -2.33
N GLU A 182 -21.15 14.28 -2.36
CA GLU A 182 -20.63 14.97 -3.52
C GLU A 182 -20.24 14.00 -4.65
N LEU A 183 -19.78 12.80 -4.30
CA LEU A 183 -19.33 11.80 -5.26
C LEU A 183 -20.47 10.93 -5.82
N LEU A 184 -21.47 10.57 -4.98
CA LEU A 184 -22.38 9.48 -5.27
C LEU A 184 -23.85 9.90 -5.28
N PRO A 185 -24.65 9.39 -6.24
CA PRO A 185 -26.10 9.59 -6.23
C PRO A 185 -26.74 8.78 -5.10
N MET A 186 -27.13 9.46 -4.01
CA MET A 186 -27.66 8.83 -2.79
C MET A 186 -28.81 7.84 -3.04
N ASP A 187 -29.72 8.16 -3.97
CA ASP A 187 -30.89 7.34 -4.33
C ASP A 187 -30.54 6.00 -5.00
N ARG A 188 -29.30 5.87 -5.47
CA ARG A 188 -28.79 4.69 -6.17
C ARG A 188 -27.62 4.04 -5.45
N THR A 189 -27.25 4.51 -4.25
CA THR A 189 -26.06 4.04 -3.54
C THR A 189 -26.44 3.27 -2.28
N VAL A 190 -25.88 2.07 -2.18
CA VAL A 190 -25.89 1.25 -0.97
C VAL A 190 -24.47 1.17 -0.44
N VAL A 191 -24.30 1.55 0.82
CA VAL A 191 -23.03 1.50 1.52
C VAL A 191 -22.97 0.21 2.32
N VAL A 192 -21.91 -0.57 2.16
CA VAL A 192 -21.70 -1.85 2.83
C VAL A 192 -20.53 -1.72 3.80
N LEU A 193 -20.75 -2.16 5.03
CA LEU A 193 -19.77 -2.24 6.10
C LEU A 193 -19.48 -3.71 6.43
N ASP A 194 -18.23 -4.01 6.77
CA ASP A 194 -17.85 -5.32 7.29
C ASP A 194 -18.65 -5.64 8.56
N GLY A 195 -19.10 -6.88 8.68
CA GLY A 195 -19.67 -7.46 9.89
C GLY A 195 -18.63 -7.97 10.88
N VAL A 196 -18.99 -9.06 11.53
CA VAL A 196 -18.12 -9.81 12.45
C VAL A 196 -17.19 -10.71 11.64
N ALA A 197 -15.93 -10.81 12.03
CA ALA A 197 -14.97 -11.67 11.35
C ALA A 197 -15.42 -13.15 11.38
N ARG A 198 -15.24 -13.82 10.24
CA ARG A 198 -15.64 -15.21 9.99
C ARG A 198 -14.42 -16.14 9.87
N GLU A 199 -14.67 -17.44 9.92
CA GLU A 199 -13.64 -18.49 9.96
C GLU A 199 -12.63 -18.34 8.81
N ALA A 200 -13.11 -18.06 7.60
CA ALA A 200 -12.27 -17.85 6.43
C ALA A 200 -11.22 -16.75 6.64
N LYS A 201 -11.53 -15.70 7.40
CA LYS A 201 -10.64 -14.58 7.68
C LYS A 201 -9.85 -14.72 8.99
N PHE A 202 -9.95 -15.85 9.69
CA PHE A 202 -9.36 -15.99 11.04
C PHE A 202 -7.84 -15.78 11.05
N GLU A 203 -7.13 -16.42 10.12
CA GLU A 203 -5.66 -16.34 10.06
C GLU A 203 -5.20 -14.92 9.72
N THR A 204 -5.81 -14.31 8.71
CA THR A 204 -5.53 -12.92 8.29
C THR A 204 -5.85 -11.93 9.40
N SER A 205 -6.94 -12.16 10.15
CA SER A 205 -7.30 -11.37 11.32
C SER A 205 -6.26 -11.50 12.45
N CYS A 206 -5.76 -12.72 12.71
CA CYS A 206 -4.68 -12.95 13.67
C CYS A 206 -3.38 -12.24 13.27
N LYS A 207 -2.96 -12.35 12.00
CA LYS A 207 -1.77 -11.65 11.48
C LYS A 207 -1.91 -10.14 11.62
N ARG A 208 -3.07 -9.56 11.25
CA ARG A 208 -3.35 -8.12 11.41
C ARG A 208 -3.31 -7.71 12.88
N ARG A 209 -3.80 -8.55 13.79
CA ARG A 209 -3.71 -8.34 15.24
C ARG A 209 -2.26 -8.31 15.72
N ASP A 210 -1.44 -9.29 15.36
CA ASP A 210 -0.03 -9.34 15.78
C ASP A 210 0.75 -8.11 15.30
N ILE A 211 0.49 -7.66 14.07
CA ILE A 211 1.05 -6.41 13.53
C ILE A 211 0.59 -5.20 14.36
N SER A 212 -0.69 -5.13 14.73
CA SER A 212 -1.25 -4.07 15.56
C SER A 212 -0.61 -4.05 16.94
N ARG A 213 -0.55 -5.20 17.63
CA ARG A 213 0.07 -5.34 18.95
C ARG A 213 1.55 -4.93 18.93
N HIS A 214 2.30 -5.41 17.95
CA HIS A 214 3.69 -5.02 17.79
C HIS A 214 3.86 -3.51 17.50
N SER A 215 2.89 -2.90 16.82
CA SER A 215 2.86 -1.46 16.58
C SER A 215 2.51 -0.67 17.85
N LEU A 216 1.59 -1.18 18.68
CA LEU A 216 1.25 -0.63 19.99
C LEU A 216 2.46 -0.63 20.92
N ASP A 217 3.21 -1.73 21.02
CA ASP A 217 4.46 -1.77 21.80
C ASP A 217 5.49 -0.73 21.33
N LYS A 218 5.57 -0.50 20.01
CA LYS A 218 6.46 0.53 19.45
C LYS A 218 5.96 1.94 19.77
N LEU A 219 4.65 2.13 19.82
CA LEU A 219 4.02 3.40 20.15
C LEU A 219 4.22 3.73 21.64
N ASP A 220 4.04 2.76 22.53
CA ASP A 220 4.29 2.90 23.98
C ASP A 220 5.76 3.28 24.28
N ARG A 221 6.70 2.58 23.62
CA ARG A 221 8.13 2.96 23.71
C ARG A 221 8.40 4.37 23.18
N ALA A 222 7.66 4.82 22.18
CA ALA A 222 7.77 6.19 21.67
C ALA A 222 7.19 7.21 22.66
N ALA A 223 6.06 6.90 23.31
CA ALA A 223 5.45 7.70 24.37
C ALA A 223 6.43 7.87 25.53
N THR A 224 7.00 6.77 26.04
CA THR A 224 8.00 6.77 27.11
C THR A 224 9.22 7.62 26.75
N LYS A 225 9.72 7.51 25.50
CA LYS A 225 10.85 8.33 25.03
C LYS A 225 10.50 9.82 24.95
N LEU A 226 9.26 10.15 24.60
CA LEU A 226 8.77 11.53 24.55
C LEU A 226 8.66 12.12 25.96
N GLU A 227 8.10 11.37 26.91
CA GLU A 227 8.01 11.74 28.33
C GLU A 227 9.40 12.00 28.94
N GLN A 228 10.37 11.11 28.68
CA GLN A 228 11.77 11.31 29.10
C GLN A 228 12.41 12.55 28.47
N ALA A 229 12.12 12.82 27.19
CA ALA A 229 12.62 14.01 26.50
C ALA A 229 12.05 15.30 27.12
N VAL A 230 10.76 15.31 27.44
CA VAL A 230 10.10 16.44 28.13
C VAL A 230 10.68 16.63 29.52
N ALA A 231 10.82 15.56 30.32
CA ALA A 231 11.44 15.61 31.64
C ALA A 231 12.90 16.11 31.59
N GLY A 232 13.64 15.77 30.53
CA GLY A 232 14.98 16.29 30.25
C GLY A 232 15.00 17.72 29.69
N GLY A 233 13.86 18.41 29.63
CA GLY A 233 13.73 19.79 29.17
C GLY A 233 13.88 19.99 27.67
N ARG A 234 13.70 18.94 26.84
CA ARG A 234 13.59 19.10 25.39
C ARG A 234 12.22 19.67 25.04
N TYR A 235 12.21 20.58 24.07
CA TYR A 235 10.99 21.24 23.58
C TYR A 235 10.70 20.94 22.09
N ARG A 236 11.48 20.04 21.48
CA ARG A 236 11.29 19.61 20.09
C ARG A 236 11.81 18.19 19.86
N MET A 237 11.07 17.42 19.09
CA MET A 237 11.51 16.15 18.49
C MET A 237 11.80 16.31 16.99
N PRO A 238 12.65 15.45 16.40
CA PRO A 238 12.87 15.42 14.96
C PRO A 238 11.56 15.15 14.19
N HIS A 239 11.42 15.71 12.99
CA HIS A 239 10.23 15.49 12.15
C HIS A 239 9.99 13.99 11.84
N ALA A 240 11.07 13.25 11.55
CA ALA A 240 11.00 11.81 11.31
C ALA A 240 10.45 11.01 12.51
N PHE A 241 10.60 11.51 13.73
CA PHE A 241 10.02 10.88 14.92
C PHE A 241 8.49 11.00 14.91
N TRP A 242 7.95 12.18 14.58
CA TRP A 242 6.51 12.39 14.45
C TRP A 242 5.91 11.60 13.29
N GLN A 243 6.57 11.58 12.12
CA GLN A 243 6.15 10.72 11.01
C GLN A 243 6.08 9.24 11.39
N ARG A 244 6.99 8.77 12.25
CA ARG A 244 6.95 7.40 12.78
C ARG A 244 5.76 7.19 13.73
N ILE A 245 5.48 8.15 14.60
CA ILE A 245 4.29 8.10 15.47
C ILE A 245 3.01 8.04 14.62
N ASP A 246 2.87 8.89 13.60
CA ASP A 246 1.69 8.93 12.74
C ASP A 246 1.48 7.58 12.02
N ARG A 247 2.57 6.97 11.51
CA ARG A 247 2.53 5.63 10.92
C ARG A 247 2.08 4.57 11.93
N LEU A 248 2.62 4.60 13.15
CA LEU A 248 2.27 3.65 14.20
C LEU A 248 0.81 3.82 14.66
N LYS A 249 0.35 5.06 14.91
CA LYS A 249 -1.06 5.37 15.21
C LYS A 249 -1.99 4.80 14.12
N SER A 250 -1.63 4.98 12.86
CA SER A 250 -2.37 4.41 11.72
C SER A 250 -2.38 2.88 11.73
N SER A 251 -1.27 2.21 12.04
CA SER A 251 -1.20 0.74 12.09
C SER A 251 -1.97 0.13 13.27
N CYS A 252 -2.18 0.87 14.36
CA CYS A 252 -2.95 0.43 15.52
C CYS A 252 -4.45 0.73 15.43
N ASN A 253 -4.88 1.43 14.37
CA ASN A 253 -6.28 1.83 14.19
C ASN A 253 -7.12 0.65 13.68
N ASN A 254 -7.98 0.12 14.54
CA ASN A 254 -9.05 -0.82 14.21
C ASN A 254 -10.40 -0.11 14.34
N VAL A 255 -11.29 -0.32 13.37
CA VAL A 255 -12.68 0.16 13.42
C VAL A 255 -13.50 -0.92 14.11
N THR A 256 -14.06 -0.59 15.27
CA THR A 256 -14.82 -1.51 16.11
C THR A 256 -16.23 -1.71 15.57
N MET A 257 -16.95 -2.68 16.13
CA MET A 257 -18.36 -2.87 15.80
C MET A 257 -19.24 -1.69 16.25
N GLU A 258 -18.88 -1.04 17.36
CA GLU A 258 -19.56 0.16 17.85
C GLU A 258 -19.36 1.33 16.87
N ASP A 259 -18.13 1.56 16.39
CA ASP A 259 -17.84 2.58 15.38
C ASP A 259 -18.67 2.36 14.10
N LYS A 260 -18.82 1.10 13.68
CA LYS A 260 -19.64 0.73 12.50
C LYS A 260 -21.12 1.01 12.72
N GLN A 261 -21.66 0.71 13.90
CA GLN A 261 -23.05 1.02 14.26
C GLN A 261 -23.29 2.53 14.33
N ASP A 262 -22.32 3.31 14.79
CA ASP A 262 -22.43 4.77 14.80
C ASP A 262 -22.34 5.36 13.39
N LEU A 263 -21.45 4.84 12.55
CA LEU A 263 -21.40 5.15 11.12
C LEU A 263 -22.73 4.86 10.42
N GLU A 264 -23.32 3.69 10.66
CA GLU A 264 -24.63 3.29 10.12
C GLU A 264 -25.71 4.32 10.48
N LYS A 265 -25.83 4.69 11.76
CA LYS A 265 -26.81 5.69 12.21
C LYS A 265 -26.60 7.04 11.51
N LEU A 266 -25.35 7.50 11.42
CA LEU A 266 -25.01 8.80 10.86
C LEU A 266 -25.29 8.87 9.35
N LEU A 267 -24.91 7.84 8.61
CA LEU A 267 -25.11 7.78 7.16
C LEU A 267 -26.59 7.53 6.80
N THR A 268 -27.30 6.73 7.59
CA THR A 268 -28.76 6.56 7.46
C THR A 268 -29.47 7.90 7.65
N LYS A 269 -29.11 8.66 8.69
CA LYS A 269 -29.62 10.03 8.90
C LYS A 269 -29.26 10.97 7.75
N ALA A 270 -28.12 10.73 7.09
CA ALA A 270 -27.68 11.52 5.95
C ALA A 270 -28.41 11.17 4.64
N GLY A 271 -29.16 10.06 4.59
CA GLY A 271 -29.99 9.64 3.47
C GLY A 271 -29.46 8.45 2.67
N PHE A 272 -28.38 7.80 3.11
CA PHE A 272 -27.86 6.60 2.45
C PHE A 272 -28.58 5.34 2.94
N GLU A 273 -28.75 4.38 2.04
CA GLU A 273 -29.02 2.99 2.41
C GLU A 273 -27.71 2.34 2.87
N ILE A 274 -27.72 1.74 4.06
CA ILE A 274 -26.55 1.10 4.65
C ILE A 274 -26.87 -0.35 4.99
N ILE A 275 -25.89 -1.22 4.77
CA ILE A 275 -25.92 -2.62 5.15
C ILE A 275 -24.65 -2.93 5.94
N ILE A 276 -24.80 -3.51 7.12
CA ILE A 276 -23.72 -4.19 7.80
C ILE A 276 -23.80 -5.66 7.37
N ALA A 277 -22.74 -6.14 6.72
CA ALA A 277 -22.65 -7.53 6.27
C ALA A 277 -22.66 -8.51 7.45
N GLU A 278 -23.00 -9.77 7.19
CA GLU A 278 -22.90 -10.82 8.20
C GLU A 278 -21.44 -11.21 8.49
N GLY A 279 -20.61 -11.20 7.45
CA GLY A 279 -19.16 -11.38 7.47
C GLY A 279 -18.47 -10.22 6.77
N GLU A 280 -17.69 -10.47 5.73
CA GLU A 280 -16.99 -9.43 4.98
C GLU A 280 -17.91 -8.68 4.00
N ALA A 281 -17.66 -7.37 3.84
CA ALA A 281 -18.44 -6.53 2.93
C ALA A 281 -18.28 -6.96 1.46
N ASP A 282 -17.10 -7.43 1.08
CA ASP A 282 -16.78 -7.89 -0.26
C ASP A 282 -17.52 -9.17 -0.66
N VAL A 283 -17.62 -10.15 0.23
CA VAL A 283 -18.41 -11.36 0.04
C VAL A 283 -19.89 -11.02 -0.10
N TYR A 284 -20.41 -10.15 0.77
CA TYR A 284 -21.78 -9.66 0.66
C TYR A 284 -22.03 -8.99 -0.70
N ILE A 285 -21.13 -8.10 -1.12
CA ILE A 285 -21.21 -7.40 -2.40
C ILE A 285 -21.12 -8.39 -3.56
N GLY A 286 -20.21 -9.36 -3.51
CA GLY A 286 -20.05 -10.41 -4.52
C GLY A 286 -21.34 -11.19 -4.74
N ALA A 287 -22.04 -11.54 -3.65
CA ALA A 287 -23.31 -12.26 -3.68
C ALA A 287 -24.49 -11.42 -4.19
N HIS A 288 -24.46 -10.10 -3.97
CA HIS A 288 -25.57 -9.18 -4.29
C HIS A 288 -25.29 -8.27 -5.50
N ALA A 289 -24.14 -8.44 -6.16
CA ALA A 289 -23.77 -7.69 -7.34
C ALA A 289 -24.77 -7.96 -8.46
N LEU A 290 -25.51 -6.93 -8.85
CA LEU A 290 -26.46 -7.00 -9.96
C LEU A 290 -25.72 -6.87 -11.30
N ALA A 291 -26.32 -7.35 -12.39
CA ALA A 291 -25.74 -7.24 -13.73
C ALA A 291 -25.46 -5.79 -14.18
N GLN A 292 -26.19 -4.81 -13.61
CA GLN A 292 -25.95 -3.37 -13.82
C GLN A 292 -25.37 -2.69 -12.57
N GLY A 293 -24.89 -3.46 -11.60
CA GLY A 293 -24.26 -2.94 -10.39
C GLY A 293 -22.89 -2.35 -10.70
N ILE A 294 -22.58 -1.23 -10.04
CA ILE A 294 -21.26 -0.60 -10.05
C ILE A 294 -20.68 -0.78 -8.66
N ILE A 295 -19.57 -1.51 -8.56
CA ILE A 295 -18.92 -1.77 -7.29
C ILE A 295 -17.86 -0.70 -7.06
N ILE A 296 -17.84 -0.11 -5.87
CA ILE A 296 -16.76 0.77 -5.43
C ILE A 296 -16.00 0.05 -4.33
N SER A 297 -14.79 -0.38 -4.64
CA SER A 297 -13.86 -0.98 -3.68
C SER A 297 -12.42 -0.78 -4.13
N ALA A 298 -11.52 -0.57 -3.19
CA ALA A 298 -10.09 -0.62 -3.45
C ALA A 298 -9.55 -2.05 -3.44
N ASP A 299 -10.35 -3.02 -2.98
CA ASP A 299 -9.98 -4.42 -2.96
C ASP A 299 -10.01 -5.00 -4.39
N SER A 300 -8.91 -5.63 -4.79
CA SER A 300 -8.81 -6.27 -6.09
C SER A 300 -9.60 -7.56 -6.18
N ASP A 301 -9.90 -8.21 -5.04
CA ASP A 301 -10.62 -9.48 -5.01
C ASP A 301 -12.03 -9.35 -5.61
N MET A 302 -12.60 -8.13 -5.49
CA MET A 302 -13.86 -7.74 -6.12
C MET A 302 -13.93 -7.99 -7.62
N ALA A 303 -12.80 -7.93 -8.34
CA ALA A 303 -12.77 -8.14 -9.78
C ALA A 303 -13.04 -9.61 -10.18
N PHE A 304 -12.88 -10.55 -9.24
CA PHE A 304 -12.96 -11.98 -9.50
C PHE A 304 -14.31 -12.61 -9.16
N TYR A 305 -15.16 -11.98 -8.32
CA TYR A 305 -16.53 -12.46 -8.08
C TYR A 305 -17.36 -12.44 -9.34
N GLU A 306 -18.07 -13.54 -9.65
CA GLU A 306 -18.81 -13.72 -10.90
C GLU A 306 -19.86 -12.61 -11.16
N GLY A 307 -20.55 -12.13 -10.12
CA GLY A 307 -21.58 -11.09 -10.24
C GLY A 307 -21.06 -9.69 -10.61
N VAL A 308 -19.79 -9.38 -10.33
CA VAL A 308 -19.25 -8.01 -10.45
C VAL A 308 -18.93 -7.66 -11.90
N GLN A 309 -19.76 -6.83 -12.55
CA GLN A 309 -19.53 -6.46 -13.96
C GLN A 309 -18.63 -5.23 -14.12
N THR A 310 -18.79 -4.24 -13.26
CA THR A 310 -18.01 -3.00 -13.26
C THR A 310 -17.51 -2.73 -11.86
N LEU A 311 -16.18 -2.63 -11.72
CA LEU A 311 -15.50 -2.23 -10.49
C LEU A 311 -14.85 -0.86 -10.71
N ALA A 312 -15.16 0.09 -9.85
CA ALA A 312 -14.55 1.40 -9.78
C ALA A 312 -13.60 1.45 -8.58
N MET A 313 -12.30 1.35 -8.86
CA MET A 313 -11.28 1.30 -7.82
C MET A 313 -10.84 2.72 -7.45
N PRO A 314 -11.11 3.19 -6.22
CA PRO A 314 -10.65 4.49 -5.76
C PRO A 314 -9.14 4.48 -5.56
N LYS A 315 -8.46 5.48 -6.11
CA LYS A 315 -7.07 5.82 -5.82
C LYS A 315 -7.01 7.19 -5.18
N PHE A 316 -6.38 7.24 -4.02
CA PHE A 316 -6.20 8.49 -3.29
C PHE A 316 -4.97 9.26 -3.81
N THR A 317 -5.18 10.50 -4.25
CA THR A 317 -4.12 11.41 -4.71
C THR A 317 -3.98 12.62 -3.78
N ARG A 318 -2.98 13.48 -3.99
CA ARG A 318 -2.78 14.69 -3.16
C ARG A 318 -3.95 15.69 -3.26
N GLY A 319 -4.83 15.57 -4.25
CA GLY A 319 -5.97 16.45 -4.48
C GLY A 319 -7.35 15.79 -4.33
N GLY A 320 -7.47 14.48 -4.07
CA GLY A 320 -8.78 13.85 -3.94
C GLY A 320 -8.79 12.37 -4.33
N TYR A 321 -9.90 11.95 -4.93
CA TYR A 321 -10.08 10.59 -5.44
C TYR A 321 -10.02 10.59 -6.97
N ILE A 322 -9.32 9.61 -7.54
CA ILE A 322 -9.52 9.23 -8.94
C ILE A 322 -10.03 7.80 -8.97
N PHE A 323 -10.92 7.49 -9.92
CA PHE A 323 -11.47 6.14 -10.06
C PHE A 323 -10.90 5.45 -11.29
N GLN A 324 -10.27 4.29 -11.07
CA GLN A 324 -9.91 3.40 -12.15
C GLN A 324 -11.08 2.43 -12.40
N LEU A 325 -11.67 2.50 -13.59
CA LEU A 325 -12.73 1.58 -13.98
C LEU A 325 -12.15 0.27 -14.54
N VAL A 326 -12.59 -0.84 -13.97
CA VAL A 326 -12.32 -2.20 -14.41
C VAL A 326 -13.65 -2.80 -14.87
N LYS A 327 -13.76 -3.07 -16.18
CA LYS A 327 -14.93 -3.72 -16.77
C LYS A 327 -14.62 -5.19 -16.99
N LYS A 328 -15.39 -6.09 -16.38
CA LYS A 328 -15.15 -7.54 -16.43
C LYS A 328 -15.02 -8.05 -17.87
N GLN A 329 -15.92 -7.65 -18.76
CA GLN A 329 -15.88 -8.05 -20.16
C GLN A 329 -14.53 -7.73 -20.83
N GLN A 330 -13.97 -6.56 -20.56
CA GLN A 330 -12.67 -6.15 -21.12
C GLN A 330 -11.51 -6.96 -20.51
N VAL A 331 -11.62 -7.32 -19.23
CA VAL A 331 -10.64 -8.19 -18.56
C VAL A 331 -10.67 -9.58 -19.19
N LEU A 332 -11.85 -10.20 -19.33
CA LEU A 332 -12.04 -11.51 -19.95
C LEU A 332 -11.50 -11.54 -21.39
N GLU A 333 -11.82 -10.53 -22.21
CA GLU A 333 -11.35 -10.43 -23.60
C GLU A 333 -9.83 -10.33 -23.68
N ARG A 334 -9.21 -9.47 -22.84
CA ARG A 334 -7.74 -9.31 -22.82
C ARG A 334 -7.04 -10.56 -22.30
N LEU A 335 -7.64 -11.20 -21.31
CA LEU A 335 -7.12 -12.43 -20.72
C LEU A 335 -7.49 -13.66 -21.53
N GLY A 336 -8.36 -13.59 -22.55
CA GLY A 336 -8.82 -14.77 -23.29
C GLY A 336 -9.43 -15.87 -22.41
N LEU A 337 -10.15 -15.47 -21.36
CA LEU A 337 -10.78 -16.38 -20.40
C LEU A 337 -12.29 -16.35 -20.56
N GLU A 338 -12.92 -17.50 -20.35
CA GLU A 338 -14.37 -17.60 -20.23
C GLU A 338 -14.84 -17.01 -18.88
N PRO A 339 -16.09 -16.50 -18.77
CA PRO A 339 -16.59 -15.88 -17.55
C PRO A 339 -16.43 -16.75 -16.29
N PHE A 340 -16.70 -18.06 -16.40
CA PHE A 340 -16.58 -19.00 -15.29
C PHE A 340 -15.13 -19.27 -14.85
N ALA A 341 -14.14 -18.91 -15.68
CA ALA A 341 -12.73 -19.12 -15.37
C ALA A 341 -12.14 -17.98 -14.51
N LEU A 342 -12.78 -16.81 -14.49
CA LEU A 342 -12.25 -15.65 -13.77
C LEU A 342 -12.30 -15.81 -12.24
N PRO A 343 -13.38 -16.34 -11.61
CA PRO A 343 -13.34 -16.65 -10.18
C PRO A 343 -12.24 -17.67 -9.83
N VAL A 344 -12.02 -18.66 -10.69
CA VAL A 344 -10.94 -19.66 -10.50
C VAL A 344 -9.58 -18.98 -10.50
N LEU A 345 -9.37 -17.99 -11.39
CA LEU A 345 -8.13 -17.20 -11.39
C LEU A 345 -7.91 -16.47 -10.06
N GLY A 346 -8.96 -15.91 -9.45
CA GLY A 346 -8.88 -15.28 -8.12
C GLY A 346 -8.53 -16.28 -7.02
N ILE A 347 -9.16 -17.46 -7.06
CA ILE A 347 -8.90 -18.56 -6.12
C ILE A 347 -7.44 -19.02 -6.16
N VAL A 348 -6.87 -19.21 -7.36
CA VAL A 348 -5.54 -19.84 -7.50
C VAL A 348 -4.36 -18.86 -7.51
N SER A 349 -4.59 -17.55 -7.54
CA SER A 349 -3.51 -16.55 -7.68
C SER A 349 -2.92 -16.04 -6.37
N GLY A 350 -3.26 -16.66 -5.25
CA GLY A 350 -2.94 -16.18 -3.92
C GLY A 350 -3.87 -15.05 -3.51
N ASN A 351 -4.60 -15.26 -2.41
CA ASN A 351 -5.56 -14.32 -1.86
C ASN A 351 -5.53 -14.41 -0.32
N ASP A 352 -6.45 -13.70 0.33
CA ASP A 352 -6.53 -13.66 1.80
C ASP A 352 -6.88 -15.03 2.44
N TYR A 353 -7.34 -16.01 1.65
CA TYR A 353 -7.81 -17.33 2.12
C TYR A 353 -6.86 -18.49 1.78
N VAL A 354 -6.07 -18.37 0.70
CA VAL A 354 -5.15 -19.41 0.27
C VAL A 354 -3.92 -18.79 -0.41
N PRO A 355 -2.69 -19.20 -0.05
CA PRO A 355 -1.49 -18.73 -0.71
C PRO A 355 -1.40 -19.27 -2.14
N ASN A 356 -0.63 -18.57 -2.97
CA ASN A 356 -0.35 -19.02 -4.32
C ASN A 356 0.57 -20.25 -4.31
N VAL A 357 0.36 -21.18 -5.26
CA VAL A 357 1.25 -22.34 -5.45
C VAL A 357 2.63 -21.85 -5.92
N PRO A 358 3.75 -22.39 -5.40
CA PRO A 358 5.08 -21.87 -5.69
C PRO A 358 5.41 -22.01 -7.17
N GLY A 359 5.92 -20.93 -7.77
CA GLY A 359 6.23 -20.90 -9.20
C GLY A 359 5.01 -20.68 -10.11
N LEU A 360 3.79 -20.51 -9.59
CA LEU A 360 2.61 -20.24 -10.41
C LEU A 360 2.12 -18.79 -10.26
N ALA A 361 2.92 -17.82 -10.68
CA ALA A 361 2.48 -16.42 -10.71
C ALA A 361 1.21 -16.24 -11.57
N ILE A 362 0.44 -15.16 -11.32
CA ILE A 362 -0.86 -14.89 -11.96
C ILE A 362 -0.86 -15.10 -13.49
N ARG A 363 0.21 -14.69 -14.19
CA ARG A 363 0.35 -14.91 -15.63
C ARG A 363 0.34 -16.39 -16.01
N ARG A 364 1.09 -17.23 -15.28
CA ARG A 364 1.15 -18.68 -15.51
C ARG A 364 -0.21 -19.32 -15.21
N ASN A 365 -0.90 -18.86 -14.18
CA ASN A 365 -2.27 -19.29 -13.88
C ASN A 365 -3.22 -18.97 -15.04
N VAL A 366 -3.18 -17.75 -15.60
CA VAL A 366 -3.97 -17.40 -16.80
C VAL A 366 -3.65 -18.33 -17.96
N GLU A 367 -2.37 -18.55 -18.26
CA GLU A 367 -1.94 -19.42 -19.36
C GLU A 367 -2.42 -20.87 -19.19
N LEU A 368 -2.40 -21.39 -17.96
CA LEU A 368 -2.90 -22.74 -17.65
C LEU A 368 -4.43 -22.81 -17.74
N LEU A 369 -5.15 -21.85 -17.15
CA LEU A 369 -6.61 -21.82 -17.20
C LEU A 369 -7.14 -21.70 -18.64
N LYS A 370 -6.46 -20.95 -19.51
CA LYS A 370 -6.77 -20.92 -20.96
C LYS A 370 -6.77 -22.29 -21.61
N GLN A 371 -5.83 -23.15 -21.23
CA GLN A 371 -5.70 -24.49 -21.79
C GLN A 371 -6.80 -25.40 -21.23
N LEU A 372 -6.99 -25.35 -19.91
CA LEU A 372 -7.92 -26.22 -19.20
C LEU A 372 -9.39 -25.90 -19.48
N GLN A 373 -9.76 -24.62 -19.62
CA GLN A 373 -11.15 -24.20 -19.80
C GLN A 373 -11.82 -24.76 -21.06
N THR A 374 -11.05 -25.19 -22.06
CA THR A 374 -11.57 -25.71 -23.35
C THR A 374 -12.45 -26.96 -23.19
N HIS A 375 -12.28 -27.69 -22.09
CA HIS A 375 -13.00 -28.92 -21.80
C HIS A 375 -13.96 -28.82 -20.62
N GLN A 376 -14.03 -27.67 -19.95
CA GLN A 376 -14.83 -27.47 -18.75
C GLN A 376 -15.99 -26.51 -19.00
N ARG A 377 -17.04 -26.60 -18.19
CA ARG A 377 -18.23 -25.76 -18.32
C ARG A 377 -18.55 -24.96 -17.06
N THR A 378 -17.94 -25.32 -15.93
CA THR A 378 -18.16 -24.66 -14.65
C THR A 378 -16.86 -24.29 -13.96
N SER A 379 -16.91 -23.31 -13.05
CA SER A 379 -15.75 -22.92 -12.23
C SER A 379 -15.22 -24.06 -11.38
N LYS A 380 -16.12 -24.92 -10.85
CA LYS A 380 -15.73 -26.08 -10.03
C LYS A 380 -14.97 -27.12 -10.85
N GLU A 381 -15.49 -27.51 -12.02
CA GLU A 381 -14.80 -28.43 -12.94
C GLU A 381 -13.41 -27.91 -13.34
N LEU A 382 -13.30 -26.60 -13.59
CA LEU A 382 -12.03 -25.97 -13.95
C LEU A 382 -11.04 -25.92 -12.77
N LEU A 383 -11.50 -25.63 -11.56
CA LEU A 383 -10.65 -25.68 -10.36
C LEU A 383 -10.14 -27.10 -10.11
N ASP A 384 -11.00 -28.11 -10.23
CA ASP A 384 -10.61 -29.52 -10.06
C ASP A 384 -9.56 -29.93 -11.12
N ALA A 385 -9.76 -29.52 -12.38
CA ALA A 385 -8.78 -29.74 -13.43
C ALA A 385 -7.45 -29.02 -13.17
N TYR A 386 -7.49 -27.81 -12.62
CA TYR A 386 -6.29 -27.06 -12.22
C TYR A 386 -5.52 -27.79 -11.13
N VAL A 387 -6.20 -28.22 -10.06
CA VAL A 387 -5.59 -28.94 -8.93
C VAL A 387 -4.85 -30.19 -9.40
N ILE A 388 -5.47 -30.97 -10.30
CA ILE A 388 -4.86 -32.15 -10.92
C ILE A 388 -3.63 -31.76 -11.75
N ALA A 389 -3.75 -30.72 -12.59
CA ALA A 389 -2.68 -30.31 -13.50
C ALA A 389 -1.45 -29.76 -12.77
N THR A 390 -1.63 -29.14 -11.60
CA THR A 390 -0.56 -28.55 -10.80
C THR A 390 -0.07 -29.44 -9.67
N ASP A 391 -0.69 -30.61 -9.47
CA ASP A 391 -0.44 -31.51 -8.34
C ASP A 391 -0.57 -30.77 -6.98
N ALA A 392 -1.53 -29.84 -6.89
CA ALA A 392 -1.65 -28.92 -5.76
C ALA A 392 -1.92 -29.64 -4.42
N ASP A 393 -2.76 -30.67 -4.44
CA ASP A 393 -3.10 -31.47 -3.26
C ASP A 393 -1.85 -32.16 -2.68
N SER A 394 -1.03 -32.75 -3.55
CA SER A 394 0.22 -33.41 -3.14
C SER A 394 1.24 -32.41 -2.58
N LEU A 395 1.16 -31.15 -3.01
CA LEU A 395 1.95 -30.04 -2.49
C LEU A 395 1.37 -29.40 -1.22
N GLY A 396 0.22 -29.89 -0.74
CA GLY A 396 -0.44 -29.43 0.49
C GLY A 396 -1.25 -28.15 0.34
N TYR A 397 -1.69 -27.81 -0.89
CA TYR A 397 -2.53 -26.64 -1.15
C TYR A 397 -4.00 -27.03 -1.16
N ASP A 398 -4.78 -26.45 -0.24
CA ASP A 398 -6.23 -26.63 -0.16
C ASP A 398 -6.94 -25.34 -0.56
N PHE A 399 -7.70 -25.39 -1.65
CA PHE A 399 -8.47 -24.25 -2.17
C PHE A 399 -9.90 -24.15 -1.61
N THR A 400 -10.31 -25.04 -0.70
CA THR A 400 -11.69 -25.13 -0.19
C THR A 400 -12.20 -23.81 0.39
N SER A 401 -11.39 -23.13 1.22
CA SER A 401 -11.78 -21.85 1.83
C SER A 401 -12.03 -20.77 0.77
N ALA A 402 -11.08 -20.58 -0.15
CA ALA A 402 -11.23 -19.62 -1.24
C ALA A 402 -12.39 -19.97 -2.18
N TYR A 403 -12.61 -21.26 -2.47
CA TYR A 403 -13.75 -21.73 -3.25
C TYR A 403 -15.08 -21.35 -2.58
N ASN A 404 -15.23 -21.63 -1.29
CA ASN A 404 -16.44 -21.31 -0.54
C ASN A 404 -16.72 -19.80 -0.55
N VAL A 405 -15.68 -18.98 -0.42
CA VAL A 405 -15.85 -17.51 -0.45
C VAL A 405 -16.19 -16.98 -1.84
N PHE A 406 -15.39 -17.30 -2.86
CA PHE A 406 -15.54 -16.70 -4.19
C PHE A 406 -16.73 -17.24 -4.99
N LEU A 407 -17.14 -18.48 -4.74
CA LEU A 407 -18.17 -19.17 -5.54
C LEU A 407 -19.44 -19.52 -4.75
N GLU A 408 -19.33 -19.78 -3.44
CA GLU A 408 -20.51 -20.08 -2.61
C GLU A 408 -20.93 -18.93 -1.70
N PHE A 409 -20.13 -17.85 -1.64
CA PHE A 409 -20.34 -16.70 -0.76
C PHE A 409 -20.49 -17.11 0.71
N ASN A 410 -19.72 -18.12 1.12
CA ASN A 410 -19.76 -18.71 2.45
C ASN A 410 -18.41 -18.58 3.14
N GLU A 411 -18.39 -17.79 4.21
CA GLU A 411 -17.18 -17.49 5.00
C GLU A 411 -17.05 -18.38 6.25
N GLY A 412 -18.01 -19.30 6.46
CA GLY A 412 -18.09 -20.15 7.64
C GLY A 412 -18.76 -19.46 8.83
N HIS A 413 -18.43 -19.94 10.03
CA HIS A 413 -19.07 -19.46 11.26
C HIS A 413 -18.38 -18.20 11.82
N ASN A 414 -19.09 -17.53 12.74
CA ASN A 414 -18.50 -16.45 13.53
C ASN A 414 -17.33 -16.97 14.34
N VAL A 415 -16.19 -16.31 14.24
CA VAL A 415 -15.05 -16.56 15.12
C VAL A 415 -14.91 -15.40 16.07
N ASN A 416 -14.81 -15.73 17.36
CA ASN A 416 -14.50 -14.75 18.37
C ASN A 416 -13.00 -14.47 18.31
N VAL A 417 -12.62 -13.52 17.47
CA VAL A 417 -11.26 -13.01 17.45
C VAL A 417 -11.19 -12.00 18.60
N ASP A 418 -10.74 -12.44 19.78
CA ASP A 418 -10.59 -11.59 20.99
C ASP A 418 -10.05 -10.21 20.63
N VAL A 419 -10.82 -9.18 20.98
CA VAL A 419 -10.46 -7.79 20.77
C VAL A 419 -9.33 -7.48 21.76
N ASP A 420 -8.13 -7.15 21.29
CA ASP A 420 -7.12 -6.56 22.17
C ASP A 420 -7.76 -5.37 22.88
N ASP A 421 -7.61 -5.28 24.21
CA ASP A 421 -8.33 -4.32 25.04
C ASP A 421 -8.09 -2.88 24.53
N PRO A 422 -9.13 -2.17 24.03
CA PRO A 422 -8.99 -0.82 23.49
C PRO A 422 -8.40 0.17 24.51
N MET A 423 -8.42 -0.18 25.80
CA MET A 423 -7.98 0.65 26.91
C MET A 423 -6.47 0.94 26.90
N ASP A 424 -5.62 0.00 26.44
CA ASP A 424 -4.16 0.21 26.36
C ASP A 424 -3.77 1.25 25.30
N ARG A 425 -4.51 1.28 24.18
CA ARG A 425 -4.22 2.18 23.07
C ARG A 425 -4.54 3.64 23.40
N LEU A 426 -5.71 3.89 23.98
CA LEU A 426 -6.16 5.25 24.30
C LEU A 426 -5.23 5.92 25.30
N ASP A 427 -4.77 5.19 26.33
CA ASP A 427 -3.80 5.70 27.29
C ASP A 427 -2.47 6.09 26.61
N ILE A 428 -1.93 5.23 25.74
CA ILE A 428 -0.69 5.53 25.01
C ILE A 428 -0.86 6.80 24.14
N ILE A 429 -1.99 6.96 23.45
CA ILE A 429 -2.26 8.15 22.63
C ILE A 429 -2.33 9.39 23.52
N GLU A 430 -3.06 9.32 24.64
CA GLU A 430 -3.20 10.44 25.57
C GLU A 430 -1.84 10.84 26.18
N ARG A 431 -0.98 9.87 26.51
CA ARG A 431 0.40 10.11 26.94
C ARG A 431 1.22 10.86 25.88
N ILE A 432 1.11 10.47 24.62
CA ILE A 432 1.79 11.16 23.51
C ILE A 432 1.29 12.59 23.37
N ASP A 433 -0.02 12.81 23.39
CA ASP A 433 -0.63 14.12 23.17
C ASP A 433 -0.32 15.08 24.34
N ARG A 434 -0.41 14.60 25.59
CA ARG A 434 0.03 15.36 26.78
C ARG A 434 1.50 15.77 26.69
N ALA A 435 2.39 14.85 26.31
CA ALA A 435 3.81 15.15 26.21
C ALA A 435 4.11 16.11 25.03
N ARG A 436 3.36 16.01 23.92
CA ARG A 436 3.44 16.95 22.80
C ARG A 436 3.01 18.36 23.20
N GLU A 437 1.93 18.49 23.97
CA GLU A 437 1.46 19.76 24.53
C GLU A 437 2.51 20.38 25.47
N GLN A 438 3.09 19.59 26.38
CA GLN A 438 4.15 20.06 27.27
C GLN A 438 5.40 20.55 26.52
N MET A 439 5.79 19.88 25.43
CA MET A 439 6.86 20.37 24.56
C MET A 439 6.52 21.73 23.94
N TYR A 440 5.27 21.92 23.50
CA TYR A 440 4.81 23.19 22.94
C TYR A 440 4.87 24.32 23.96
N ILE A 441 4.38 24.08 25.19
CA ILE A 441 4.44 25.03 26.30
C ILE A 441 5.91 25.39 26.61
N THR A 442 6.78 24.39 26.73
CA THR A 442 8.22 24.59 27.03
C THR A 442 8.92 25.40 25.92
N ARG A 443 8.52 25.22 24.66
CA ARG A 443 9.03 26.01 23.54
C ARG A 443 8.65 27.48 23.67
N HIS A 444 7.40 27.77 24.02
CA HIS A 444 6.89 29.14 24.15
C HIS A 444 7.48 29.86 25.36
N GLN A 445 7.73 29.15 26.45
CA GLN A 445 8.41 29.71 27.63
C GLN A 445 9.91 30.02 27.38
N ARG A 446 10.51 29.47 26.32
CA ARG A 446 11.93 29.68 25.95
C ARG A 446 12.13 30.62 24.76
N GLN A 447 11.06 31.07 24.11
CA GLN A 447 11.13 32.11 23.08
C GLN A 447 10.80 33.44 23.76
N PRO A 448 11.77 34.37 23.91
CA PRO A 448 11.54 35.68 24.51
C PRO A 448 10.63 36.57 23.66
#